data_AF-A0A0P1KUH7-F1
#
_entry.id   AF-A0A0P1KUH7-F1
#
_cell.length_a   1.000
_cell.length_b   1.000
_cell.length_c   1.000
_cell.angle_alpha   90.00
_cell.angle_beta   90.00
_cell.angle_gamma   90.00
#
_symmetry.space_group_name_H-M   'P 1'
#
loop_
_entity.id
_entity.type
_entity.pdbx_description
1 polymer ?
#
loop_
_entity_poly.entity_id
_entity_poly.type
_entity_poly.pdbx_seq_one_letter_code
_entity_poly.pdbx_strand_id
1 'polypeptide(L)'
;MPPRIQKHTRESKVRDIQKSLVRRARLRKDYFKALKEEGYTAPEKQESKTKRSFREVREQATAANRKKLDEKKELKKLRGRMEYQKAQEKKKTELQKINEAKERENQRNQRSKKVTQRTRSGQPLMGPKIEDLLSKIKADDTYTN
;
A
#
# COMPACT_ATOMS: atom_id res chain seq x y z
N MET A 1 4.19 25.09 47.22
CA MET A 1 5.00 23.86 47.13
C MET A 1 5.04 23.40 45.68
N PRO A 2 6.20 23.04 45.11
CA PRO A 2 6.27 22.55 43.73
C PRO A 2 5.59 21.17 43.59
N PRO A 3 4.95 20.87 42.44
CA PRO A 3 4.29 19.59 42.22
C PRO A 3 5.31 18.45 42.20
N ARG A 4 5.01 17.35 42.92
CA ARG A 4 5.85 16.15 42.92
C ARG A 4 5.86 15.52 41.53
N ILE A 5 7.04 15.47 40.90
CA ILE A 5 7.26 14.76 39.64
C ILE A 5 6.99 13.26 39.87
N GLN A 6 5.88 12.76 39.33
CA GLN A 6 5.51 11.35 39.44
C GLN A 6 6.33 10.54 38.44
N LYS A 7 7.19 9.64 38.95
CA LYS A 7 7.93 8.71 38.10
C LYS A 7 6.96 7.62 37.61
N HIS A 8 6.68 7.61 36.31
CA HIS A 8 5.79 6.63 35.66
C HIS A 8 6.51 5.31 35.36
N THR A 9 7.08 4.69 36.40
CA THR A 9 7.63 3.33 36.27
C THR A 9 6.51 2.31 36.04
N ARG A 10 6.86 1.14 35.51
CA ARG A 10 5.90 0.04 35.30
C ARG A 10 5.16 -0.30 36.59
N GLU A 11 5.87 -0.37 37.71
CA GLU A 11 5.29 -0.65 39.03
C GLU A 11 4.35 0.45 39.51
N SER A 12 4.70 1.72 39.29
CA SER A 12 3.86 2.87 39.61
C SER A 12 2.52 2.78 38.87
N LYS A 13 2.55 2.49 37.56
CA LYS A 13 1.35 2.27 36.74
C LYS A 13 0.51 1.09 37.23
N VAL A 14 1.14 -0.02 37.62
CA VAL A 14 0.42 -1.19 38.17
C VAL A 14 -0.30 -0.82 39.47
N ARG A 15 0.36 -0.08 40.38
CA ARG A 15 -0.26 0.40 41.62
C ARG A 15 -1.42 1.35 41.36
N ASP A 16 -1.29 2.24 40.38
CA ASP A 16 -2.37 3.16 40.01
C ASP A 16 -3.57 2.43 39.40
N ILE A 17 -3.33 1.42 38.57
CA ILE A 17 -4.40 0.54 38.06
C ILE A 17 -5.12 -0.12 39.23
N GLN A 18 -4.41 -0.70 40.19
CA GLN A 18 -5.01 -1.33 41.37
C GLN A 18 -5.85 -0.34 42.19
N LYS A 19 -5.32 0.86 42.47
CA LYS A 19 -6.07 1.93 43.17
C LYS A 19 -7.34 2.31 42.42
N SER A 20 -7.26 2.44 41.09
CA SER A 20 -8.41 2.79 40.25
C SER A 20 -9.49 1.70 40.27
N LEU A 21 -9.11 0.42 40.26
CA LEU A 21 -10.03 -0.72 40.33
C LEU A 21 -10.73 -0.78 41.68
N VAL A 22 -9.99 -0.58 42.78
CA VAL A 22 -10.56 -0.52 44.13
C VAL A 22 -11.53 0.66 44.27
N ARG A 23 -11.15 1.85 43.79
CA ARG A 23 -12.03 3.03 43.79
C ARG A 23 -13.31 2.77 43.00
N ARG A 24 -13.21 2.19 41.80
CA ARG A 24 -14.37 1.83 40.96
C ARG A 24 -15.28 0.84 41.69
N ALA A 25 -14.73 -0.17 42.35
CA ALA A 25 -15.51 -1.16 43.10
C ALA A 25 -16.24 -0.52 44.29
N ARG A 26 -15.61 0.41 45.01
CA ARG A 26 -16.24 1.17 46.10
C ARG A 26 -17.40 2.03 45.57
N LEU A 27 -17.16 2.85 44.56
CA LEU A 27 -18.20 3.69 43.94
C LEU A 27 -19.38 2.86 43.44
N ARG A 28 -19.13 1.70 42.83
CA ARG A 28 -20.19 0.78 42.40
C ARG A 28 -21.01 0.27 43.58
N LYS A 29 -20.37 -0.07 44.70
CA LYS A 29 -21.05 -0.51 45.93
C LYS A 29 -21.91 0.62 46.51
N ASP A 30 -21.36 1.83 46.58
CA ASP A 30 -22.06 2.99 47.14
C ASP A 30 -23.25 3.38 46.27
N TYR A 31 -23.09 3.36 44.94
CA TYR A 31 -24.18 3.55 43.98
C TYR A 31 -25.32 2.53 44.18
N PHE A 32 -24.99 1.25 44.37
CA PHE A 32 -26.02 0.23 44.62
C PHE A 32 -26.70 0.36 45.98
N LYS A 33 -26.04 0.94 46.99
CA LYS A 33 -26.69 1.27 48.26
C LYS A 33 -27.67 2.42 48.10
N ALA A 34 -27.26 3.50 47.42
CA ALA A 34 -28.12 4.66 47.16
C ALA A 34 -29.38 4.25 46.37
N LEU A 35 -29.23 3.43 45.32
CA LEU A 35 -30.38 2.90 44.58
C LEU A 35 -31.37 2.12 45.47
N LYS A 36 -30.86 1.36 46.44
CA LYS A 36 -31.70 0.62 47.39
C LYS A 36 -32.43 1.54 48.37
N GLU A 37 -31.78 2.60 48.82
CA GLU A 37 -32.37 3.62 49.72
C GLU A 37 -33.47 4.42 49.00
N GLU A 38 -33.28 4.73 47.72
CA GLU A 38 -34.25 5.42 46.86
C GLU A 38 -35.40 4.52 46.35
N GLY A 39 -35.39 3.23 46.70
CA GLY A 39 -36.45 2.28 46.36
C GLY A 39 -36.38 1.70 44.93
N TYR A 40 -35.30 1.94 44.19
CA TYR A 40 -35.09 1.38 42.87
C TYR A 40 -34.52 -0.05 42.93
N THR A 41 -34.90 -0.90 41.98
CA THR A 41 -34.41 -2.28 41.87
C THR A 41 -32.94 -2.32 41.41
N ALA A 42 -32.07 -2.89 42.24
CA ALA A 42 -30.66 -3.05 41.90
C ALA A 42 -30.47 -4.08 40.75
N PRO A 43 -29.52 -3.85 39.81
CA PRO A 43 -29.26 -4.80 38.73
C PRO A 43 -28.83 -6.17 39.27
N GLU A 44 -29.43 -7.25 38.76
CA GLU A 44 -29.06 -8.62 39.14
C GLU A 44 -27.58 -8.89 38.85
N LYS A 45 -26.93 -9.56 39.80
CA LYS A 45 -25.54 -9.93 39.70
C LYS A 45 -25.42 -11.01 38.62
N GLN A 46 -25.08 -10.60 37.39
CA GLN A 46 -24.81 -11.55 36.31
C GLN A 46 -23.79 -12.59 36.81
N GLU A 47 -24.22 -13.85 36.85
CA GLU A 47 -23.35 -14.97 37.16
C GLU A 47 -22.16 -14.91 36.23
N SER A 48 -20.96 -14.93 36.81
CA SER A 48 -19.74 -14.71 36.04
C SER A 48 -19.62 -15.80 34.98
N LYS A 49 -19.79 -15.43 33.71
CA LYS A 49 -19.48 -16.28 32.55
C LYS A 49 -18.19 -17.03 32.85
N THR A 50 -18.28 -18.36 32.78
CA THR A 50 -17.28 -19.36 33.15
C THR A 50 -15.87 -18.82 32.95
N LYS A 51 -15.13 -18.62 34.06
CA LYS A 51 -13.76 -18.12 34.03
C LYS A 51 -12.92 -19.14 33.26
N ARG A 52 -12.73 -18.94 31.95
CA ARG A 52 -11.78 -19.74 31.16
C ARG A 52 -10.45 -19.75 31.89
N SER A 53 -9.82 -20.92 31.96
CA SER A 53 -8.54 -21.04 32.65
C SER A 53 -7.55 -20.11 31.98
N PHE A 54 -6.74 -19.41 32.79
CA PHE A 54 -5.69 -18.51 32.28
C PHE A 54 -4.77 -19.22 31.27
N ARG A 55 -4.58 -20.54 31.44
CA ARG A 55 -3.83 -21.41 30.55
C ARG A 55 -4.47 -21.50 29.16
N GLU A 56 -5.77 -21.72 29.08
CA GLU A 56 -6.51 -21.82 27.80
C GLU A 56 -6.49 -20.49 27.03
N VAL A 57 -6.65 -19.37 27.73
CA VAL A 57 -6.59 -18.04 27.12
C VAL A 57 -5.19 -17.78 26.54
N ARG A 58 -4.15 -18.20 27.27
CA ARG A 58 -2.76 -18.08 26.81
C ARG A 58 -2.47 -18.98 25.61
N GLU A 59 -2.93 -20.22 25.61
CA GLU A 59 -2.77 -21.16 24.49
C GLU A 59 -3.52 -20.71 23.23
N GLN A 60 -4.73 -20.16 23.37
CA GLN A 60 -5.46 -19.55 22.26
C GLN A 60 -4.72 -18.33 21.70
N ALA A 61 -4.18 -17.48 22.56
CA ALA A 61 -3.40 -16.31 22.14
C ALA A 61 -2.11 -16.69 21.40
N THR A 62 -1.38 -17.71 21.86
CA THR A 62 -0.16 -18.18 21.18
C THR A 62 -0.48 -18.82 19.84
N ALA A 63 -1.54 -19.63 19.74
CA ALA A 63 -1.98 -20.20 18.48
C ALA A 63 -2.40 -19.13 17.46
N ALA A 64 -3.15 -18.11 17.90
CA ALA A 64 -3.53 -16.98 17.05
C ALA A 64 -2.32 -16.18 16.57
N ASN A 65 -1.33 -15.95 17.45
CA ASN A 65 -0.10 -15.24 17.08
C ASN A 65 0.75 -16.03 16.08
N ARG A 66 0.81 -17.36 16.18
CA ARG A 66 1.48 -18.22 15.20
C ARG A 66 0.84 -18.09 13.82
N LYS A 67 -0.49 -18.21 13.74
CA LYS A 67 -1.23 -18.04 12.47
C LYS A 67 -0.95 -16.69 11.80
N LYS A 68 -1.05 -15.59 12.57
CA LYS A 68 -0.74 -14.24 12.07
C LYS A 68 0.70 -14.11 11.57
N LEU A 69 1.64 -14.78 12.23
CA LEU A 69 3.05 -14.74 11.83
C LEU A 69 3.28 -15.49 10.51
N ASP A 70 2.62 -16.62 10.31
CA ASP A 70 2.68 -17.38 9.06
C ASP A 70 1.99 -16.64 7.92
N GLU A 71 0.81 -16.07 8.15
CA GLU A 71 0.12 -15.17 7.20
C GLU A 71 1.02 -14.00 6.78
N LYS A 72 1.72 -13.37 7.73
CA LYS A 72 2.64 -12.27 7.44
C LYS A 72 3.84 -12.73 6.61
N LYS A 73 4.36 -13.95 6.82
CA LYS A 73 5.44 -14.52 6.01
C LYS A 73 4.98 -14.76 4.58
N GLU A 74 3.79 -15.33 4.38
CA GLU A 74 3.23 -15.57 3.05
C GLU A 74 2.94 -14.27 2.30
N LEU A 75 2.36 -13.27 2.98
CA LEU A 75 2.18 -11.94 2.42
C LEU A 75 3.50 -11.29 1.99
N LYS A 76 4.57 -11.45 2.77
CA LYS A 76 5.90 -10.94 2.42
C LYS A 76 6.46 -11.63 1.16
N LYS A 77 6.29 -12.96 1.04
CA LYS A 77 6.69 -13.71 -0.15
C LYS A 77 5.92 -13.26 -1.39
N LEU A 78 4.60 -13.12 -1.29
CA LEU A 78 3.75 -12.63 -2.38
C LEU A 78 4.17 -11.23 -2.82
N ARG A 79 4.39 -10.32 -1.88
CA ARG A 79 4.87 -8.96 -2.17
C ARG A 79 6.21 -8.98 -2.90
N GLY A 80 7.16 -9.80 -2.45
CA GLY A 80 8.46 -9.94 -3.13
C GLY A 80 8.33 -10.46 -4.56
N ARG A 81 7.45 -11.44 -4.81
CA ARG A 81 7.16 -11.94 -6.17
C ARG A 81 6.55 -10.86 -7.06
N MET A 82 5.58 -10.11 -6.54
CA MET A 82 4.94 -9.00 -7.28
C MET A 82 5.93 -7.88 -7.61
N GLU A 83 6.80 -7.51 -6.66
CA GLU A 83 7.83 -6.50 -6.88
C GLU A 83 8.85 -6.97 -7.94
N TYR A 84 9.25 -8.24 -7.89
CA TYR A 84 10.12 -8.84 -8.91
C TYR A 84 9.46 -8.82 -10.31
N GLN A 85 8.20 -9.24 -10.42
CA GLN A 85 7.46 -9.20 -11.69
C GLN A 85 7.35 -7.78 -12.24
N LYS A 86 6.97 -6.81 -11.40
CA LYS A 86 6.91 -5.39 -11.80
C LYS A 86 8.26 -4.86 -12.28
N ALA A 87 9.36 -5.24 -11.63
CA ALA A 87 10.70 -4.83 -12.05
C ALA A 87 11.06 -5.43 -13.43
N GLN A 88 10.73 -6.70 -13.66
CA GLN A 88 10.95 -7.35 -14.96
C GLN A 88 10.11 -6.72 -16.07
N GLU A 89 8.84 -6.43 -15.82
CA GLU A 89 7.96 -5.74 -16.77
C GLU A 89 8.50 -4.36 -17.12
N LYS A 90 8.89 -3.56 -16.12
CA LYS A 90 9.51 -2.25 -16.36
C LYS A 90 10.74 -2.38 -17.26
N LYS A 91 11.66 -3.29 -16.94
CA LYS A 91 12.86 -3.53 -17.74
C LYS A 91 12.52 -3.93 -19.18
N LYS A 92 11.52 -4.79 -19.39
CA LYS A 92 11.04 -5.17 -20.73
C LYS A 92 10.49 -3.97 -21.49
N THR A 93 9.63 -3.17 -20.87
CA THR A 93 9.03 -1.99 -21.52
C THR A 93 10.08 -0.92 -21.85
N GLU A 94 11.07 -0.71 -20.99
CA GLU A 94 12.18 0.21 -21.25
C GLU A 94 13.02 -0.27 -22.44
N LEU A 95 13.33 -1.57 -22.49
CA LEU A 95 14.09 -2.16 -23.57
C LEU A 95 13.33 -2.08 -24.91
N GLN A 96 12.02 -2.31 -24.89
CA GLN A 96 11.16 -2.11 -26.06
C GLN A 96 11.19 -0.66 -26.54
N LYS A 97 11.02 0.32 -25.65
CA LYS A 97 11.08 1.75 -26.00
C LYS A 97 12.44 2.14 -26.60
N ILE A 98 13.53 1.63 -26.05
CA ILE A 98 14.88 1.87 -26.57
C ILE A 98 15.02 1.28 -27.98
N ASN A 99 14.54 0.06 -28.20
CA ASN A 99 14.60 -0.58 -29.52
C ASN A 99 13.76 0.18 -30.55
N GLU A 100 12.53 0.56 -30.21
CA GLU A 100 11.69 1.38 -31.08
C GLU A 100 12.33 2.73 -31.41
N ALA A 101 12.98 3.37 -30.43
CA ALA A 101 13.67 4.64 -30.65
C ALA A 101 14.86 4.47 -31.62
N LYS A 102 15.65 3.40 -31.45
CA LYS A 102 16.75 3.04 -32.36
C LYS A 102 16.25 2.73 -33.77
N GLU A 103 15.16 1.99 -33.89
CA GLU A 103 14.54 1.70 -35.20
C GLU A 103 14.06 2.97 -35.88
N ARG A 104 13.37 3.85 -35.15
CA ARG A 104 12.93 5.16 -35.67
C ARG A 104 14.10 6.03 -36.11
N GLU A 105 15.19 6.04 -35.34
CA GLU A 105 16.41 6.77 -35.70
C GLU A 105 17.06 6.18 -36.97
N ASN A 106 17.19 4.86 -37.05
CA ASN A 106 17.73 4.18 -38.22
C ASN A 106 16.89 4.47 -39.48
N GLN A 107 15.56 4.43 -39.37
CA GLN A 107 14.66 4.81 -40.47
C GLN A 107 14.85 6.26 -40.88
N ARG A 108 14.96 7.20 -39.92
CA ARG A 108 15.24 8.61 -40.19
C ARG A 108 16.57 8.79 -40.91
N ASN A 109 17.62 8.09 -40.49
CA ASN A 109 18.94 8.17 -41.10
C ASN A 109 18.93 7.61 -42.53
N GLN A 110 18.26 6.49 -42.77
CA GLN A 110 18.08 5.95 -44.12
C GLN A 110 17.30 6.90 -45.03
N ARG A 111 16.20 7.47 -44.53
CA ARG A 111 15.40 8.46 -45.27
C ARG A 111 16.21 9.73 -45.57
N SER A 112 16.93 10.25 -44.59
CA SER A 112 17.81 11.41 -44.75
C SER A 112 18.87 11.18 -45.83
N LYS A 113 19.52 10.01 -45.83
CA LYS A 113 20.50 9.64 -46.86
C LYS A 113 19.90 9.63 -48.27
N LYS A 114 18.65 9.15 -48.44
CA LYS A 114 17.96 9.16 -49.74
C LYS A 114 17.58 10.58 -50.19
N VAL A 115 17.00 11.37 -49.29
CA VAL A 115 16.46 12.71 -49.61
C VAL A 115 17.55 13.77 -49.81
N THR A 116 18.73 13.59 -49.20
CA THR A 116 19.86 14.54 -49.30
C THR A 116 20.69 14.35 -50.57
N GLN A 117 20.41 13.32 -51.38
CA GLN A 117 21.12 13.08 -52.64
C GLN A 117 20.95 14.25 -53.61
N ARG A 118 22.03 14.55 -54.34
CA ARG A 118 22.07 15.60 -55.37
C ARG A 118 22.48 15.01 -56.70
N THR A 119 22.00 15.62 -57.78
CA THR A 119 22.41 15.30 -59.15
C THR A 119 23.81 15.86 -59.43
N ARG A 120 24.39 15.49 -60.58
CA ARG A 120 25.74 15.94 -61.01
C ARG A 120 25.88 17.46 -61.05
N SER A 121 24.80 18.20 -61.33
CA SER A 121 24.76 19.67 -61.35
C SER A 121 24.49 20.32 -59.99
N GLY A 122 24.33 19.52 -58.92
CA GLY A 122 24.09 20.00 -57.56
C GLY A 122 22.62 20.22 -57.20
N GLN A 123 21.69 19.99 -58.13
CA GLN A 123 20.25 20.04 -57.83
C GLN A 123 19.86 18.87 -56.91
N PRO A 124 18.88 19.04 -56.01
CA PRO A 124 18.37 17.92 -55.22
C PRO A 124 17.76 16.85 -56.12
N LEU A 125 18.07 15.58 -55.86
CA LEU A 125 17.45 14.48 -56.58
C LEU A 125 15.97 14.42 -56.20
N MET A 126 15.08 14.64 -57.18
CA MET A 126 13.65 14.86 -56.89
C MET A 126 12.87 13.56 -56.64
N GLY A 127 13.29 12.40 -57.16
CA GLY A 127 12.57 11.13 -57.01
C GLY A 127 12.19 10.78 -55.56
N PRO A 128 13.16 10.71 -54.62
CA PRO A 128 12.88 10.44 -53.21
C PRO A 128 11.97 11.50 -52.55
N LYS A 129 12.05 12.76 -53.00
CA LYS A 129 11.21 13.84 -52.47
C LYS A 129 9.78 13.76 -52.96
N ILE A 130 9.58 13.36 -54.22
CA ILE A 130 8.26 13.15 -54.82
C ILE A 130 7.57 11.97 -54.13
N GLU A 131 8.27 10.84 -53.91
CA GLU A 131 7.72 9.69 -53.19
C GLU A 131 7.29 10.04 -51.76
N ASP A 132 8.10 10.84 -51.05
CA ASP A 132 7.76 11.37 -49.74
C ASP A 132 6.49 12.23 -49.78
N LEU A 133 6.31 13.05 -50.82
CA LEU A 133 5.14 13.90 -51.00
C LEU A 133 3.89 13.06 -51.28
N LEU A 134 4.00 12.10 -52.21
CA LEU A 134 2.91 11.18 -52.56
C LEU A 134 2.48 10.34 -51.36
N SER A 135 3.44 9.87 -50.54
CA SER A 135 3.13 9.11 -49.33
C SER A 135 2.38 9.95 -48.31
N LYS A 136 2.73 11.23 -48.16
CA LYS A 136 1.99 12.17 -47.30
C LYS A 136 0.57 12.38 -47.81
N ILE A 137 0.41 12.63 -49.10
CA ILE A 137 -0.91 12.83 -49.72
C ILE A 137 -1.79 11.58 -49.56
N LYS A 138 -1.23 10.37 -49.74
CA LYS A 138 -1.96 9.11 -49.53
C LYS A 138 -2.38 8.87 -48.08
N ALA A 139 -1.60 9.36 -47.12
CA ALA A 139 -1.88 9.25 -45.69
C ALA A 139 -2.75 10.41 -45.15
N ASP A 140 -3.07 11.38 -46.00
CA ASP A 140 -3.89 12.52 -45.65
C ASP A 140 -5.36 12.16 -45.95
N ASP A 141 -6.15 11.93 -44.91
CA ASP A 141 -7.56 11.52 -44.99
C ASP A 141 -8.46 12.58 -45.65
N THR A 142 -7.93 13.77 -45.89
CA THR A 142 -8.63 14.89 -46.53
C THR A 142 -8.92 14.66 -48.02
N TYR A 143 -8.20 13.77 -48.70
CA TYR A 143 -8.33 13.54 -50.15
C TYR A 143 -8.65 12.08 -50.54
N THR A 144 -8.85 11.20 -49.56
CA THR A 144 -9.12 9.77 -49.74
C THR A 144 -10.50 9.32 -49.24
N ASN A 145 -11.36 10.27 -48.84
CA ASN A 145 -12.81 10.07 -48.66
C ASN A 145 -13.58 10.26 -49.96
#